data_AF-A0A3A4U7N9-F1
#
_entry.id   AF-A0A3A4U7N9-F1
#
_cell.length_a   1.000
_cell.length_b   1.000
_cell.length_c   1.000
_cell.angle_alpha   90.00
_cell.angle_beta   90.00
_cell.angle_gamma   90.00
#
_symmetry.space_group_name_H-M   'P 1'
#
loop_
_entity.id
_entity.type
_entity.pdbx_description
1 polymer ?
#
loop_
_entity_poly.entity_id
_entity_poly.type
_entity_poly.pdbx_seq_one_letter_code
_entity_poly.pdbx_strand_id
1 'polypeptide(L)'
;MTEEAPQTGQTFNGNPNPAAPAKLRRKERQAAALALRLQGGSYRKIAETLRAKGLVPKSYHGGKAHADVMAALAEFNTQLAEEAEKVRRLELERLDVLLAALWPKASGKTVDYFAFDRVLMLMDRRARYLNLYKQEPALGSKDNPLYVMPPVTEMVVEHPSDGGDEPDPVDETSEEAQTGAVEG
;
A
#
# COMPACT_ATOMS: atom_id res chain seq x y z
N MET A 1 -40.06 -56.97 18.54
CA MET A 1 -38.65 -57.16 18.14
C MET A 1 -38.64 -57.35 16.64
N THR A 2 -38.55 -56.25 15.91
CA THR A 2 -38.37 -56.24 14.46
C THR A 2 -37.00 -55.66 14.20
N GLU A 3 -36.16 -56.50 13.62
CA GLU A 3 -34.74 -56.32 13.37
C GLU A 3 -34.58 -55.40 12.14
N GLU A 4 -34.14 -54.15 12.35
CA GLU A 4 -33.77 -53.25 11.26
C GLU A 4 -32.38 -53.62 10.75
N ALA A 5 -32.30 -54.03 9.49
CA ALA A 5 -31.04 -54.28 8.80
C ALA A 5 -30.26 -52.96 8.58
N PRO A 6 -28.92 -52.95 8.75
CA PRO A 6 -28.12 -51.76 8.52
C PRO A 6 -28.06 -51.46 7.01
N GLN A 7 -28.48 -50.25 6.63
CA GLN A 7 -28.37 -49.79 5.25
C GLN A 7 -26.90 -49.65 4.85
N THR A 8 -26.50 -50.56 3.97
CA THR A 8 -25.24 -50.61 3.24
C THR A 8 -25.05 -49.38 2.35
N GLY A 9 -23.91 -48.70 2.53
CA GLY A 9 -23.10 -48.16 1.45
C GLY A 9 -23.61 -46.88 0.76
N GLN A 10 -23.38 -45.72 1.37
CA GLN A 10 -23.20 -44.50 0.58
C GLN A 10 -21.88 -44.61 -0.20
N THR A 11 -21.96 -44.92 -1.49
CA THR A 11 -20.81 -44.78 -2.39
C THR A 11 -20.50 -43.31 -2.57
N PHE A 12 -19.35 -42.85 -2.07
CA PHE A 12 -18.85 -41.49 -2.30
C PHE A 12 -18.50 -41.35 -3.79
N ASN A 13 -19.48 -40.95 -4.61
CA ASN A 13 -19.30 -40.79 -6.05
C ASN A 13 -18.62 -39.43 -6.34
N GLY A 14 -17.38 -39.28 -5.87
CA GLY A 14 -16.55 -38.12 -6.11
C GLY A 14 -15.80 -38.28 -7.42
N ASN A 15 -16.38 -37.83 -8.53
CA ASN A 15 -15.66 -37.74 -9.79
C ASN A 15 -14.47 -36.76 -9.60
N PRO A 16 -13.20 -37.18 -9.68
CA PRO A 16 -12.08 -36.33 -9.35
C PRO A 16 -11.99 -35.18 -10.35
N ASN A 17 -12.13 -33.94 -9.87
CA ASN A 17 -12.03 -32.77 -10.71
C ASN A 17 -10.62 -32.73 -11.35
N PRO A 18 -10.49 -32.88 -12.68
CA PRO A 18 -9.19 -32.97 -13.37
C PRO A 18 -8.36 -31.68 -13.21
N ALA A 19 -8.99 -30.59 -12.78
CA ALA A 19 -8.32 -29.33 -12.47
C ALA A 19 -7.45 -29.38 -11.19
N ALA A 20 -7.76 -30.25 -10.23
CA ALA A 20 -7.02 -30.35 -8.97
C ALA A 20 -5.52 -30.71 -9.16
N PRO A 21 -5.16 -31.79 -9.89
CA PRO A 21 -3.75 -32.12 -10.12
C PRO A 21 -3.04 -31.09 -11.01
N ALA A 22 -3.73 -30.48 -11.97
CA ALA A 22 -3.15 -29.43 -12.82
C ALA A 22 -2.84 -28.15 -12.02
N LYS A 23 -3.72 -27.78 -11.08
CA LYS A 23 -3.54 -26.62 -10.20
C LYS A 23 -2.37 -26.83 -9.23
N LEU A 24 -2.23 -28.02 -8.64
CA LEU A 24 -1.11 -28.36 -7.78
C LEU A 24 0.23 -28.27 -8.53
N ARG A 25 0.34 -28.91 -9.70
CA ARG A 25 1.55 -28.82 -10.54
C ARG A 25 1.91 -27.39 -10.92
N ARG A 26 0.90 -26.54 -11.15
CA ARG A 26 1.13 -25.11 -11.42
C ARG A 26 1.74 -24.41 -10.20
N LYS A 27 1.20 -24.65 -9.00
CA LYS A 27 1.72 -24.07 -7.75
C LYS A 27 3.14 -24.53 -7.45
N GLU A 28 3.41 -25.82 -7.59
CA GLU A 28 4.75 -26.40 -7.41
C GLU A 28 5.76 -25.77 -8.37
N ARG A 29 5.38 -25.59 -9.65
CA ARG A 29 6.23 -24.94 -10.64
C ARG A 29 6.50 -23.47 -10.28
N GLN A 30 5.48 -22.74 -9.85
CA GLN A 30 5.59 -21.35 -9.40
C GLN A 30 6.54 -21.21 -8.19
N ALA A 31 6.38 -22.10 -7.20
CA ALA A 31 7.25 -22.16 -6.03
C ALA A 31 8.71 -22.47 -6.42
N ALA A 32 8.94 -23.43 -7.32
CA ALA A 32 10.27 -23.76 -7.81
C ALA A 32 10.92 -22.60 -8.58
N ALA A 33 10.15 -21.88 -9.40
CA ALA A 33 10.63 -20.71 -10.13
C ALA A 33 11.01 -19.57 -9.16
N LEU A 34 10.20 -19.33 -8.13
CA LEU A 34 10.48 -18.32 -7.12
C LEU A 34 11.72 -18.67 -6.28
N ALA A 35 11.88 -19.93 -5.87
CA ALA A 35 13.05 -20.39 -5.14
C ALA A 35 14.36 -20.14 -5.90
N LEU A 36 14.36 -20.41 -7.22
CA LEU A 36 15.52 -20.10 -8.07
C LEU A 36 15.72 -18.60 -8.27
N ARG A 37 14.66 -17.80 -8.23
CA ARG A 37 14.76 -16.34 -8.27
C ARG A 37 15.36 -15.76 -6.99
N LEU A 38 15.00 -16.29 -5.83
CA LEU A 38 15.58 -15.94 -4.52
C LEU A 38 17.10 -16.20 -4.49
N GLN A 39 17.57 -17.23 -5.20
CA GLN A 39 19.00 -17.53 -5.36
C GLN A 39 19.73 -16.60 -6.34
N GLY A 40 19.06 -15.57 -6.87
CA GLY A 40 19.65 -14.60 -7.81
C GLY A 40 19.61 -15.04 -9.28
N GLY A 41 18.94 -16.13 -9.61
CA GLY A 41 18.83 -16.61 -11.00
C GLY A 41 18.14 -15.60 -11.92
N SER A 42 18.68 -15.42 -13.13
CA SER A 42 17.96 -14.73 -14.21
C SER A 42 16.81 -15.58 -14.72
N TYR A 43 15.74 -15.00 -15.26
CA TYR A 43 14.59 -15.77 -15.75
C TYR A 43 14.94 -16.78 -16.84
N ARG A 44 15.92 -16.46 -17.69
CA ARG A 44 16.47 -17.39 -18.68
C ARG A 44 17.12 -18.59 -17.99
N LYS A 45 17.98 -18.35 -16.98
CA LYS A 45 18.65 -19.42 -16.23
C LYS A 45 17.68 -20.25 -15.40
N ILE A 46 16.62 -19.64 -14.86
CA ILE A 46 15.52 -20.34 -14.18
C ILE A 46 14.85 -21.31 -15.14
N ALA A 47 14.44 -20.85 -16.33
CA ALA A 47 13.79 -21.70 -17.32
C ALA A 47 14.71 -22.83 -17.82
N GLU A 48 16.00 -22.57 -18.00
CA GLU A 48 17.00 -23.60 -18.34
C GLU A 48 17.13 -24.63 -17.21
N THR A 49 17.26 -24.19 -15.97
CA THR A 49 17.38 -25.07 -14.79
C THR A 49 16.15 -25.95 -14.61
N LEU A 50 14.95 -25.39 -14.72
CA LEU A 50 13.71 -26.16 -14.58
C LEU A 50 13.55 -27.20 -15.70
N ARG A 51 13.94 -26.85 -16.94
CA ARG A 51 13.94 -27.81 -18.06
C ARG A 51 14.95 -28.92 -17.86
N ALA A 52 16.17 -28.60 -17.43
CA ALA A 52 17.22 -29.57 -17.15
C ALA A 52 16.80 -30.58 -16.07
N LYS A 53 16.00 -30.15 -15.10
CA LYS A 53 15.41 -31.01 -14.05
C LYS A 53 14.16 -31.79 -14.50
N GLY A 54 13.71 -31.63 -15.74
CA GLY A 54 12.50 -32.30 -16.25
C GLY A 54 11.18 -31.82 -15.61
N LEU A 55 11.19 -30.69 -14.89
CA LEU A 55 10.03 -30.19 -14.15
C LEU A 55 9.05 -29.41 -15.03
N VAL A 56 9.49 -28.99 -16.22
CA VAL A 56 8.72 -28.15 -17.15
C VAL A 56 8.99 -28.59 -18.61
N PRO A 57 8.03 -28.37 -19.53
CA PRO A 57 8.20 -28.74 -20.94
C PRO A 57 9.29 -27.91 -21.62
N LYS A 58 9.81 -28.41 -22.75
CA LYS A 58 10.85 -27.71 -23.56
C LYS A 58 10.42 -26.31 -24.02
N SER A 59 9.12 -26.09 -24.17
CA SER A 59 8.49 -24.79 -24.52
C SER A 59 8.45 -23.79 -23.36
N TYR A 60 9.00 -24.15 -22.21
CA TYR A 60 9.16 -23.24 -21.07
C TYR A 60 10.40 -22.35 -21.26
N HIS A 61 10.22 -21.03 -21.19
CA HIS A 61 11.24 -20.02 -21.48
C HIS A 61 11.20 -18.89 -20.44
N GLY A 62 12.13 -17.94 -20.54
CA GLY A 62 12.30 -16.85 -19.54
C GLY A 62 11.02 -16.05 -19.26
N GLY A 63 10.24 -15.70 -20.28
CA GLY A 63 8.93 -15.04 -20.09
C GLY A 63 7.94 -15.84 -19.22
N LYS A 64 7.90 -17.18 -19.37
CA LYS A 64 7.04 -18.04 -18.51
C LYS A 64 7.59 -18.14 -17.09
N ALA A 65 8.91 -18.16 -16.92
CA ALA A 65 9.55 -18.09 -15.61
C ALA A 65 9.22 -16.77 -14.89
N HIS A 66 9.31 -15.64 -15.59
CA HIS A 66 8.88 -14.34 -15.06
C HIS A 66 7.40 -14.36 -14.63
N ALA A 67 6.50 -14.85 -15.49
CA ALA A 67 5.07 -14.92 -15.19
C ALA A 67 4.77 -15.81 -13.97
N ASP A 68 5.45 -16.95 -13.85
CA ASP A 68 5.28 -17.85 -12.69
C ASP A 68 5.81 -17.21 -11.40
N VAL A 69 6.95 -16.52 -11.44
CA VAL A 69 7.49 -15.77 -10.29
C VAL A 69 6.53 -14.66 -9.86
N MET A 70 6.05 -13.85 -10.80
CA MET A 70 5.11 -12.77 -10.49
C MET A 70 3.79 -13.30 -9.96
N ALA A 71 3.29 -14.41 -10.48
CA ALA A 71 2.08 -15.06 -9.95
C ALA A 71 2.27 -15.57 -8.52
N ALA A 72 3.44 -16.14 -8.19
CA ALA A 72 3.77 -16.55 -6.82
C ALA A 72 3.84 -15.36 -5.86
N LEU A 73 4.50 -14.27 -6.28
CA LEU A 73 4.60 -13.04 -5.49
C LEU A 73 3.23 -12.39 -5.27
N ALA A 74 2.39 -12.33 -6.31
CA ALA A 74 1.04 -11.79 -6.20
C ALA A 74 0.21 -12.58 -5.19
N GLU A 75 0.28 -13.91 -5.24
CA GLU A 75 -0.38 -14.76 -4.26
C GLU A 75 0.12 -14.52 -2.83
N PHE A 76 1.44 -14.43 -2.63
CA PHE A 76 1.99 -14.11 -1.30
C PHE A 76 1.51 -12.75 -0.80
N ASN A 77 1.47 -11.74 -1.68
CA ASN A 77 0.94 -10.44 -1.32
C ASN A 77 -0.55 -10.50 -0.94
N THR A 78 -1.36 -11.31 -1.63
CA THR A 78 -2.75 -11.55 -1.25
C THR A 78 -2.86 -12.22 0.12
N GLN A 79 -2.07 -13.26 0.37
CA GLN A 79 -2.07 -13.94 1.68
C GLN A 79 -1.65 -12.99 2.81
N LEU A 80 -0.59 -12.20 2.60
CA LEU A 80 -0.15 -11.19 3.55
C LEU A 80 -1.23 -10.12 3.79
N ALA A 81 -1.95 -9.71 2.76
CA ALA A 81 -3.06 -8.77 2.90
C ALA A 81 -4.21 -9.36 3.72
N GLU A 82 -4.59 -10.62 3.47
CA GLU A 82 -5.61 -11.33 4.25
C GLU A 82 -5.19 -11.50 5.72
N GLU A 83 -3.92 -11.86 5.98
CA GLU A 83 -3.39 -11.97 7.34
C GLU A 83 -3.38 -10.63 8.06
N ALA A 84 -2.93 -9.56 7.38
CA ALA A 84 -2.98 -8.21 7.91
C ALA A 84 -4.41 -7.76 8.22
N GLU A 85 -5.38 -8.15 7.40
CA GLU A 85 -6.80 -7.87 7.65
C GLU A 85 -7.32 -8.63 8.88
N LYS A 86 -6.96 -9.92 9.04
CA LYS A 86 -7.32 -10.71 10.23
C LYS A 86 -6.80 -10.08 11.52
N VAL A 87 -5.54 -9.64 11.52
CA VAL A 87 -4.94 -8.96 12.68
C VAL A 87 -5.64 -7.62 12.94
N ARG A 88 -5.92 -6.84 11.89
CA ARG A 88 -6.67 -5.58 12.01
C ARG A 88 -8.05 -5.80 12.63
N ARG A 89 -8.78 -6.84 12.19
CA ARG A 89 -10.10 -7.17 12.70
C ARG A 89 -10.05 -7.55 14.19
N LEU A 90 -9.13 -8.42 14.57
CA LEU A 90 -8.93 -8.82 15.97
C LEU A 90 -8.63 -7.61 16.87
N GLU A 91 -7.82 -6.67 16.38
CA GLU A 91 -7.48 -5.48 17.14
C GLU A 91 -8.67 -4.51 17.24
N LEU A 92 -9.47 -4.36 16.18
CA LEU A 92 -10.72 -3.59 16.24
C LEU A 92 -11.70 -4.19 17.24
N GLU A 93 -11.85 -5.51 17.29
CA GLU A 93 -12.69 -6.21 18.26
C GLU A 93 -12.22 -5.93 19.70
N ARG A 94 -10.91 -5.98 19.97
CA ARG A 94 -10.34 -5.63 21.28
C ARG A 94 -10.63 -4.18 21.65
N LEU A 95 -10.47 -3.26 20.70
CA LEU A 95 -10.79 -1.84 20.91
C LEU A 95 -12.29 -1.62 21.19
N ASP A 96 -13.17 -2.38 20.53
CA ASP A 96 -14.62 -2.33 20.79
C ASP A 96 -14.97 -2.83 22.20
N VAL A 97 -14.31 -3.88 22.67
CA VAL A 97 -14.47 -4.35 24.07
C VAL A 97 -14.05 -3.27 25.07
N LEU A 98 -12.89 -2.62 24.86
CA LEU A 98 -12.41 -1.55 25.73
C LEU A 98 -13.34 -0.32 25.68
N LEU A 99 -13.80 0.04 24.49
CA LEU A 99 -14.73 1.16 24.29
C LEU A 99 -16.04 0.89 25.01
N ALA A 100 -16.63 -0.29 24.86
CA ALA A 100 -17.87 -0.67 25.54
C ALA A 100 -17.75 -0.59 27.07
N ALA A 101 -16.59 -0.96 27.63
CA ALA A 101 -16.34 -0.88 29.06
C ALA A 101 -16.20 0.57 29.58
N LEU A 102 -15.59 1.47 28.79
CA LEU A 102 -15.35 2.86 29.18
C LEU A 102 -16.51 3.80 28.86
N TRP A 103 -17.30 3.48 27.83
CA TRP A 103 -18.36 4.35 27.32
C TRP A 103 -19.33 4.82 28.41
N PRO A 104 -19.88 3.95 29.30
CA PRO A 104 -20.82 4.40 30.33
C PRO A 104 -20.21 5.40 31.32
N LYS A 105 -18.89 5.35 31.56
CA LYS A 105 -18.18 6.28 32.44
C LYS A 105 -17.90 7.62 31.76
N ALA A 106 -17.57 7.58 30.47
CA ALA A 106 -17.28 8.76 29.66
C ALA A 106 -18.54 9.54 29.24
N SER A 107 -19.69 8.86 29.07
CA SER A 107 -20.94 9.46 28.59
C SER A 107 -22.09 9.42 29.61
N GLY A 108 -21.79 9.08 30.87
CA GLY A 108 -22.77 8.97 31.95
C GLY A 108 -23.30 10.33 32.42
N LYS A 109 -24.27 10.31 33.34
CA LYS A 109 -24.80 11.54 33.98
C LYS A 109 -23.72 12.33 34.71
N THR A 110 -22.80 11.63 35.35
CA THR A 110 -21.55 12.18 35.90
C THR A 110 -20.41 11.71 35.01
N VAL A 111 -19.78 12.63 34.30
CA VAL A 111 -18.70 12.32 33.36
C VAL A 111 -17.39 12.13 34.12
N ASP A 112 -16.76 10.99 33.94
CA ASP A 112 -15.37 10.77 34.31
C ASP A 112 -14.47 11.29 33.16
N TYR A 113 -13.83 12.43 33.37
CA TYR A 113 -12.94 13.05 32.37
C TYR A 113 -11.74 12.16 32.01
N PHE A 114 -11.26 11.33 32.94
CA PHE A 114 -10.20 10.37 32.60
C PHE A 114 -10.71 9.30 31.65
N ALA A 115 -11.92 8.78 31.89
CA ALA A 115 -12.56 7.83 30.96
C ALA A 115 -12.84 8.48 29.59
N PHE A 116 -13.27 9.74 29.58
CA PHE A 116 -13.50 10.52 28.36
C PHE A 116 -12.25 10.61 27.48
N ASP A 117 -11.11 11.00 28.05
CA ASP A 117 -9.85 11.08 27.30
C ASP A 117 -9.42 9.72 26.73
N ARG A 118 -9.60 8.64 27.51
CA ARG A 118 -9.29 7.29 27.03
C ARG A 118 -10.21 6.85 25.89
N VAL A 119 -11.49 7.20 25.93
CA VAL A 119 -12.42 6.95 24.81
C VAL A 119 -11.96 7.67 23.55
N LEU A 120 -11.57 8.94 23.64
CA LEU A 120 -11.05 9.69 22.49
C LEU A 120 -9.78 9.06 21.92
N MET A 121 -8.86 8.61 22.77
CA MET A 121 -7.64 7.90 22.33
C MET A 121 -7.97 6.58 21.62
N LEU A 122 -8.95 5.81 22.11
CA LEU A 122 -9.39 4.57 21.46
C LEU A 122 -10.03 4.86 20.09
N MET A 123 -10.84 5.92 19.99
CA MET A 123 -11.42 6.36 18.72
C MET A 123 -10.36 6.79 17.69
N ASP A 124 -9.35 7.56 18.10
CA ASP A 124 -8.20 7.90 17.23
C ASP A 124 -7.47 6.64 16.75
N ARG A 125 -7.23 5.68 17.65
CA ARG A 125 -6.57 4.42 17.29
C ARG A 125 -7.38 3.61 16.27
N ARG A 126 -8.70 3.53 16.43
CA ARG A 126 -9.60 2.89 15.46
C ARG A 126 -9.54 3.57 14.11
N ALA A 127 -9.62 4.89 14.07
CA ALA A 127 -9.53 5.67 12.84
C ALA A 127 -8.19 5.44 12.11
N ARG A 128 -7.08 5.25 12.84
CA ARG A 128 -5.78 4.85 12.25
C ARG A 128 -5.81 3.45 11.66
N TYR A 129 -6.36 2.44 12.35
CA TYR A 129 -6.49 1.09 11.78
C TYR A 129 -7.38 1.04 10.55
N LEU A 130 -8.36 1.94 10.45
CA LEU A 130 -9.24 2.08 9.29
C LEU A 130 -8.67 3.03 8.22
N ASN A 131 -7.49 3.61 8.44
CA ASN A 131 -6.86 4.60 7.56
C ASN A 131 -7.73 5.83 7.25
N LEU A 132 -8.59 6.26 8.18
CA LEU A 132 -9.49 7.41 7.97
C LEU A 132 -8.78 8.77 7.95
N TYR A 133 -7.52 8.82 8.39
CA TYR A 133 -6.67 10.02 8.35
C TYR A 133 -5.88 10.19 7.05
N LYS A 134 -5.95 9.22 6.14
CA LYS A 134 -5.29 9.36 4.84
C LYS A 134 -6.06 10.41 4.04
N GLN A 135 -5.46 11.57 3.82
CA GLN A 135 -5.99 12.55 2.88
C GLN A 135 -5.91 11.97 1.47
N GLU A 136 -6.97 12.15 0.67
CA GLU A 136 -6.84 11.97 -0.78
C GLU A 136 -5.78 12.94 -1.30
N PRO A 137 -4.96 12.53 -2.29
CA PRO A 137 -4.07 13.48 -2.94
C PRO A 137 -4.93 14.63 -3.50
N ALA A 138 -4.56 15.87 -3.19
CA ALA A 138 -5.26 17.04 -3.69
C ALA A 138 -5.47 16.94 -5.21
N LEU A 139 -6.58 17.49 -5.71
CA LEU A 139 -6.83 17.61 -7.15
C LEU A 139 -5.61 18.28 -7.80
N GLY A 140 -4.90 17.58 -8.69
CA GLY A 140 -3.69 18.08 -9.33
C GLY A 140 -2.35 17.72 -8.67
N SER A 141 -2.32 16.89 -7.62
CA SER A 141 -1.07 16.28 -7.13
C SER A 141 -0.51 15.28 -8.15
N LYS A 142 0.81 15.17 -8.26
CA LYS A 142 1.51 14.17 -9.10
C LYS A 142 1.15 12.72 -8.73
N ASP A 143 0.68 12.51 -7.50
CA ASP A 143 0.25 11.21 -6.98
C ASP A 143 -1.25 10.92 -7.23
N ASN A 144 -1.98 11.84 -7.87
CA ASN A 144 -3.37 11.65 -8.25
C ASN A 144 -3.45 10.88 -9.59
N PRO A 145 -4.18 9.76 -9.69
CA PRO A 145 -4.33 9.02 -10.95
C PRO A 145 -5.06 9.81 -12.06
N LEU A 146 -5.71 10.92 -11.72
CA LEU A 146 -6.32 11.88 -12.67
C LEU A 146 -5.42 13.10 -12.94
N TYR A 147 -4.14 13.07 -12.55
CA TYR A 147 -3.19 14.14 -12.86
C TYR A 147 -3.00 14.26 -14.37
N VAL A 148 -3.61 15.28 -14.95
CA VAL A 148 -3.28 15.79 -16.28
C VAL A 148 -2.23 16.87 -16.06
N MET A 149 -1.01 16.69 -16.56
CA MET A 149 -0.03 17.79 -16.60
C MET A 149 -0.72 18.99 -17.25
N PRO A 150 -0.73 20.19 -16.62
CA PRO A 150 -1.15 21.37 -17.35
C PRO A 150 -0.30 21.44 -18.62
N PRO A 151 -0.89 21.79 -19.79
CA PRO A 151 -0.09 22.00 -20.98
C PRO A 151 1.04 22.96 -20.61
N VAL A 152 2.26 22.62 -21.02
CA VAL A 152 3.39 23.53 -20.92
C VAL A 152 3.08 24.65 -21.91
N THR A 153 2.22 25.58 -21.51
CA THR A 153 2.10 26.86 -22.19
C THR A 153 3.45 27.50 -21.97
N GLU A 154 4.21 27.62 -23.04
CA GLU A 154 5.45 28.39 -23.09
C GLU A 154 5.23 29.68 -22.28
N MET A 155 5.90 29.80 -21.13
CA MET A 155 6.22 31.11 -20.60
C MET A 155 7.20 31.70 -21.61
N VAL A 156 6.66 32.34 -22.65
CA VAL A 156 7.40 33.35 -23.40
C VAL A 156 7.73 34.42 -22.35
N VAL A 157 8.94 34.35 -21.83
CA VAL A 157 9.54 35.49 -21.15
C VAL A 157 9.75 36.52 -22.25
N GLU A 158 8.74 37.36 -22.48
CA GLU A 158 8.94 38.59 -23.23
C GLU A 158 9.96 39.41 -22.44
N HIS A 159 11.20 39.38 -22.90
CA HIS A 159 12.18 40.39 -22.54
C HIS A 159 11.73 41.68 -23.22
N PRO A 160 11.29 42.72 -22.51
CA PRO A 160 11.20 44.04 -23.11
C PRO A 160 12.63 44.48 -23.43
N SER A 161 12.98 44.48 -24.73
CA SER A 161 14.13 45.21 -25.22
C SER A 161 13.76 46.68 -25.19
N ASP A 162 14.15 47.38 -24.12
CA ASP A 162 14.05 48.83 -24.07
C ASP A 162 15.47 49.41 -24.09
N GLY A 163 15.91 49.73 -25.31
CA GLY A 163 17.07 50.58 -25.53
C GLY A 163 16.58 52.01 -25.58
N GLY A 164 17.06 52.84 -24.66
CA GLY A 164 16.78 54.27 -24.67
C GLY A 164 17.24 54.98 -23.39
N ASP A 165 18.52 55.33 -23.39
CA ASP A 165 19.13 56.55 -22.83
C ASP A 165 18.93 56.99 -21.36
N GLU A 166 20.08 57.42 -20.83
CA GLU A 166 20.36 58.32 -19.68
C GLU A 166 20.45 57.74 -18.25
N PRO A 167 21.26 58.37 -17.36
CA PRO A 167 22.57 59.00 -17.56
C PRO A 167 23.61 58.54 -16.51
N ASP A 168 24.86 58.99 -16.69
CA ASP A 168 26.04 58.65 -15.87
C ASP A 168 25.89 58.89 -14.35
N PRO A 169 26.59 58.09 -13.51
CA PRO A 169 26.45 58.14 -12.06
C PRO A 169 26.95 59.48 -11.47
N VAL A 170 26.08 60.14 -10.71
CA VAL A 170 26.44 61.29 -9.87
C VAL A 170 27.30 60.84 -8.69
N ASP A 171 28.42 61.55 -8.54
CA ASP A 171 29.48 61.39 -7.55
C ASP A 171 28.98 61.72 -6.13
N GLU A 172 29.00 60.73 -5.22
CA GLU A 172 28.72 60.92 -3.79
C GLU A 172 29.97 61.47 -3.08
N THR A 173 30.10 62.80 -3.02
CA THR A 173 30.97 63.45 -2.02
C THR A 173 30.34 64.72 -1.47
N SER A 174 29.88 64.66 -0.21
CA SER A 174 29.88 65.71 0.85
C SER A 174 28.86 65.30 1.93
N GLU A 175 29.30 65.00 3.15
CA GLU A 175 29.28 65.94 4.30
C GLU A 175 27.83 66.33 4.67
N GLU A 176 27.36 66.35 5.91
CA GLU A 176 27.98 66.33 7.23
C GLU A 176 26.80 66.33 8.21
N ALA A 177 26.99 65.72 9.39
CA ALA A 177 26.39 66.11 10.67
C ALA A 177 24.84 66.08 10.73
N GLN A 178 24.16 66.06 11.87
CA GLN A 178 24.49 66.39 13.25
C GLN A 178 23.32 65.86 14.10
N THR A 179 23.63 65.35 15.30
CA THR A 179 22.84 65.48 16.55
C THR A 179 21.39 64.94 16.57
N GLY A 180 20.96 64.10 17.49
CA GLY A 180 21.35 63.97 18.89
C GLY A 180 20.07 64.03 19.75
N ALA A 181 20.00 63.13 20.75
CA ALA A 181 19.02 63.10 21.85
C ALA A 181 17.56 62.74 21.43
N VAL A 182 16.76 62.00 22.20
CA VAL A 182 16.51 62.06 23.64
C VAL A 182 15.94 60.70 24.10
N GLU A 183 16.42 60.22 25.25
CA GLU A 183 15.84 59.12 26.05
C GLU A 183 14.47 59.50 26.65
N GLY A 184 13.60 58.51 26.82
CA GLY A 184 12.38 58.62 27.61
C GLY A 184 11.45 57.44 27.42
#